data_AF-A0A7C1NMS6-F1
#
_entry.id   AF-A0A7C1NMS6-F1
#
_cell.length_a   1.000
_cell.length_b   1.000
_cell.length_c   1.000
_cell.angle_alpha   90.00
_cell.angle_beta   90.00
_cell.angle_gamma   90.00
#
_symmetry.space_group_name_H-M   'P 1'
#
loop_
_entity.id
_entity.type
_entity.pdbx_description
1 polymer ?
#
loop_
_entity_poly.entity_id
_entity_poly.type
_entity_poly.pdbx_seq_one_letter_code
_entity_poly.pdbx_strand_id
1 'polypeptide(L)'
;MIIPNKILAADYGIKIRKFLINNTELKEIVDISSLPVFGKTATYPIILSLKYVTPKYMNSIIVRRYDKMIDLTCKNKEKLNVLPQKLIHKIPTFVFPIKGNINLINYIYEIFKPFSEVVKDLKIIYRPFGFINWAKNLNAVSKNRHSDEDLVLLGTGNVGKYYINFEKPIKIAGKTLNISYFNFQENLGKYWKDLKKKKLIFREIAKEMTWVYDSGIYANLTGLYFVRIPSFNENKLFSLLAIMNSNIMDKIFKILFSSLHLAGGYLRFNGSFIKRLPIPDTFPFSLSMVGKILQILTQLKFDLDCENLNLKLEEFNLKKKYMNEIANLISFFSNLNNALVKLMYLDDCFLKSNIDYSVVREFLFSKFTNKIPFKYLLPRFNVPNYEFFQLSELESVLMTIKKFYNTIINDKVLVNQFNDILFKDCFHLSKN
;
A
#
# COMPACT_ATOMS: atom_id res chain seq x y z
N MET A 1 -32.43 8.56 -6.79
CA MET A 1 -31.58 9.77 -6.72
C MET A 1 -30.33 9.55 -7.56
N ILE A 2 -29.85 10.53 -8.31
CA ILE A 2 -28.59 10.45 -9.08
C ILE A 2 -27.54 11.32 -8.39
N ILE A 3 -26.39 10.74 -8.02
CA ILE A 3 -25.33 11.42 -7.25
C ILE A 3 -23.94 10.93 -7.65
N PRO A 4 -22.85 11.64 -7.31
CA PRO A 4 -21.49 11.13 -7.51
C PRO A 4 -21.19 9.88 -6.66
N ASN A 5 -20.47 8.92 -7.23
CA ASN A 5 -20.04 7.69 -6.55
C ASN A 5 -19.18 7.94 -5.29
N LYS A 6 -18.60 9.13 -5.15
CA LYS A 6 -17.71 9.48 -4.03
C LYS A 6 -18.41 9.36 -2.68
N ILE A 7 -19.73 9.52 -2.64
CA ILE A 7 -20.51 9.36 -1.40
C ILE A 7 -20.30 7.99 -0.77
N LEU A 8 -20.00 6.97 -1.58
CA LEU A 8 -19.89 5.57 -1.18
C LEU A 8 -18.70 5.29 -0.26
N ALA A 9 -17.66 6.14 -0.30
CA ALA A 9 -16.43 5.88 0.43
C ALA A 9 -15.72 7.12 0.99
N ALA A 10 -15.91 8.32 0.42
CA ALA A 10 -15.18 9.52 0.86
C ALA A 10 -15.51 9.94 2.30
N ASP A 11 -14.57 10.61 2.97
CA ASP A 11 -14.72 11.00 4.38
C ASP A 11 -15.85 12.00 4.64
N TYR A 12 -16.05 12.96 3.75
CA TYR A 12 -17.16 13.92 3.88
C TYR A 12 -18.53 13.23 3.76
N GLY A 13 -18.59 11.99 3.24
CA GLY A 13 -19.80 11.19 3.13
C GLY A 13 -20.14 10.37 4.37
N ILE A 14 -19.28 10.31 5.39
CA ILE A 14 -19.47 9.39 6.53
C ILE A 14 -20.82 9.57 7.22
N LYS A 15 -21.21 10.82 7.52
CA LYS A 15 -22.46 11.12 8.22
C LYS A 15 -23.69 10.68 7.42
N ILE A 16 -23.69 10.94 6.10
CA ILE A 16 -24.82 10.56 5.26
C ILE A 16 -24.88 9.04 5.04
N ARG A 17 -23.75 8.34 4.90
CA ARG A 17 -23.75 6.87 4.83
C ARG A 17 -24.33 6.25 6.10
N LYS A 18 -23.92 6.74 7.28
CA LYS A 18 -24.49 6.33 8.56
C LYS A 18 -26.01 6.56 8.61
N PHE A 19 -26.47 7.73 8.17
CA PHE A 19 -27.90 8.03 8.10
C PHE A 19 -28.65 7.06 7.19
N LEU A 20 -28.15 6.85 5.96
CA LEU A 20 -28.76 5.96 4.98
C LEU A 20 -28.88 4.53 5.51
N ILE A 21 -27.81 4.00 6.11
CA ILE A 21 -27.80 2.63 6.59
C ILE A 21 -28.74 2.41 7.77
N ASN A 22 -28.97 3.42 8.61
CA ASN A 22 -29.81 3.29 9.79
C ASN A 22 -31.29 3.60 9.52
N ASN A 23 -31.59 4.47 8.56
CA ASN A 23 -32.93 5.03 8.39
C ASN A 23 -33.56 4.74 7.01
N THR A 24 -32.88 3.96 6.16
CA THR A 24 -33.42 3.59 4.85
C THR A 24 -33.24 2.11 4.54
N GLU A 25 -34.21 1.54 3.86
CA GLU A 25 -34.01 0.32 3.09
C GLU A 25 -33.39 0.71 1.74
N LEU A 26 -32.08 0.49 1.61
CA LEU A 26 -31.38 0.64 0.34
C LEU A 26 -31.77 -0.54 -0.56
N LYS A 27 -32.34 -0.25 -1.72
CA LYS A 27 -32.81 -1.27 -2.66
C LYS A 27 -31.78 -1.52 -3.74
N GLU A 28 -31.22 -0.47 -4.30
CA GLU A 28 -30.35 -0.60 -5.46
C GLU A 28 -29.30 0.51 -5.54
N ILE A 29 -28.10 0.13 -5.98
CA ILE A 29 -27.02 1.02 -6.40
C ILE A 29 -26.66 0.66 -7.84
N VAL A 30 -26.88 1.57 -8.78
CA VAL A 30 -26.50 1.40 -10.18
C VAL A 30 -25.26 2.25 -10.46
N ASP A 31 -24.11 1.61 -10.68
CA ASP A 31 -22.85 2.23 -11.10
C ASP A 31 -22.87 2.51 -12.61
N ILE A 32 -23.06 3.78 -12.95
CA ILE A 32 -22.97 4.32 -14.32
C ILE A 32 -21.78 5.27 -14.45
N SER A 33 -20.78 5.15 -13.57
CA SER A 33 -19.67 6.10 -13.46
C SER A 33 -18.72 6.08 -14.65
N SER A 34 -18.74 5.02 -15.46
CA SER A 34 -18.00 4.89 -16.72
C SER A 34 -18.74 5.45 -17.94
N LEU A 35 -20.02 5.81 -17.80
CA LEU A 35 -20.85 6.27 -18.91
C LEU A 35 -20.80 7.81 -19.05
N PRO A 36 -20.78 8.35 -20.29
CA PRO A 36 -20.75 9.79 -20.55
C PRO A 36 -22.15 10.42 -20.43
N VAL A 37 -22.86 10.18 -19.31
CA VAL A 37 -24.26 10.60 -19.11
C VAL A 37 -24.40 12.13 -19.06
N PHE A 38 -23.38 12.83 -18.55
CA PHE A 38 -23.37 14.29 -18.39
C PHE A 38 -22.38 14.98 -19.34
N GLY A 39 -22.28 14.47 -20.58
CA GLY A 39 -21.44 15.04 -21.63
C GLY A 39 -19.95 15.02 -21.28
N LYS A 40 -19.27 16.17 -21.35
CA LYS A 40 -17.82 16.29 -21.17
C LYS A 40 -17.35 16.32 -19.70
N THR A 41 -18.26 16.23 -18.73
CA THR A 41 -17.91 16.34 -17.30
C THR A 41 -17.68 14.99 -16.65
N ALA A 42 -16.52 14.81 -16.00
CA ALA A 42 -16.19 13.60 -15.25
C ALA A 42 -16.87 13.61 -13.86
N THR A 43 -18.16 13.25 -13.81
CA THR A 43 -18.99 13.31 -12.60
C THR A 43 -19.13 11.99 -11.86
N TYR A 44 -18.72 10.87 -12.47
CA TYR A 44 -18.78 9.52 -11.92
C TYR A 44 -20.13 9.16 -11.25
N PRO A 45 -21.26 9.28 -11.97
CA PRO A 45 -22.59 9.16 -11.37
C PRO A 45 -22.94 7.73 -10.92
N ILE A 46 -23.82 7.65 -9.92
CA ILE A 46 -24.54 6.45 -9.51
C ILE A 46 -26.03 6.78 -9.36
N ILE A 47 -26.87 5.77 -9.55
CA ILE A 47 -28.31 5.85 -9.24
C ILE A 47 -28.55 5.08 -7.94
N LEU A 48 -29.12 5.75 -6.95
CA LEU A 48 -29.47 5.18 -5.66
C LEU A 48 -31.00 5.09 -5.53
N SER A 49 -31.51 3.88 -5.32
CA SER A 49 -32.92 3.61 -5.04
C SER A 49 -33.08 3.16 -3.59
N LEU A 50 -33.94 3.84 -2.84
CA LEU A 50 -34.14 3.61 -1.41
C LEU A 50 -35.57 3.91 -0.98
N LYS A 51 -35.96 3.38 0.18
CA LYS A 51 -37.20 3.71 0.89
C LYS A 51 -36.86 4.24 2.27
N TYR A 52 -37.46 5.37 2.66
CA TYR A 52 -37.29 5.92 4.01
C TYR A 52 -38.10 5.09 5.01
N VAL A 53 -37.41 4.13 5.62
CA VAL A 53 -37.94 3.20 6.63
C VAL A 53 -36.73 2.53 7.29
N THR A 54 -36.86 2.19 8.57
CA THR A 54 -35.85 1.38 9.26
C THR A 54 -35.61 0.07 8.49
N PRO A 55 -34.36 -0.30 8.18
CA PRO A 55 -34.08 -1.47 7.37
C PRO A 55 -34.42 -2.76 8.11
N LYS A 56 -35.16 -3.65 7.44
CA LYS A 56 -35.33 -5.02 7.90
C LYS A 56 -33.98 -5.74 7.94
N TYR A 57 -33.80 -6.67 8.88
CA TYR A 57 -32.57 -7.47 9.03
C TYR A 57 -32.17 -8.21 7.74
N MET A 58 -33.16 -8.65 6.96
CA MET A 58 -32.98 -9.37 5.70
C MET A 58 -32.84 -8.45 4.48
N ASN A 59 -32.83 -7.11 4.64
CA ASN A 59 -32.74 -6.20 3.51
C ASN A 59 -31.40 -6.40 2.77
N SER A 60 -31.49 -6.54 1.45
CA SER A 60 -30.36 -6.66 0.55
C SER A 60 -30.35 -5.51 -0.45
N ILE A 61 -29.15 -5.14 -0.86
CA ILE A 61 -28.86 -4.08 -1.81
C ILE A 61 -28.45 -4.76 -3.10
N ILE A 62 -29.17 -4.46 -4.17
CA ILE A 62 -28.78 -4.87 -5.51
C ILE A 62 -27.75 -3.88 -6.04
N VAL A 63 -26.57 -4.35 -6.43
CA VAL A 63 -25.53 -3.54 -7.06
C VAL A 63 -25.42 -3.94 -8.52
N ARG A 64 -25.67 -2.99 -9.42
CA ARG A 64 -25.54 -3.15 -10.87
C ARG A 64 -24.45 -2.23 -11.39
N ARG A 65 -23.80 -2.63 -12.48
CA ARG A 65 -22.86 -1.79 -13.20
C ARG A 65 -23.09 -1.91 -14.70
N TYR A 66 -23.03 -0.76 -15.36
CA TYR A 66 -23.11 -0.66 -16.81
C TYR A 66 -21.86 0.04 -17.34
N ASP A 67 -21.16 -0.63 -18.26
CA ASP A 67 -19.94 -0.10 -18.88
C ASP A 67 -20.20 0.46 -20.28
N LYS A 68 -21.36 0.19 -20.88
CA LYS A 68 -21.80 0.76 -22.16
C LYS A 68 -23.23 1.28 -22.05
N MET A 69 -23.53 2.35 -22.79
CA MET A 69 -24.88 2.94 -22.81
C MET A 69 -25.96 1.96 -23.26
N ILE A 70 -25.64 1.09 -24.24
CA ILE A 70 -26.59 0.10 -24.76
C ILE A 70 -26.98 -0.95 -23.72
N ASP A 71 -26.08 -1.27 -22.79
CA ASP A 71 -26.33 -2.25 -21.72
C ASP A 71 -27.36 -1.68 -20.72
N LEU A 72 -27.30 -0.36 -20.47
CA LEU A 72 -28.25 0.35 -19.61
C LEU A 72 -29.65 0.42 -20.24
N THR A 73 -29.75 0.70 -21.55
CA THR A 73 -31.04 0.81 -22.25
C THR A 73 -31.70 -0.54 -22.50
N CYS A 74 -30.92 -1.57 -22.82
CA CYS A 74 -31.45 -2.90 -23.17
C CYS A 74 -31.51 -3.86 -21.97
N LYS A 75 -31.11 -3.44 -20.77
CA LYS A 75 -30.98 -4.26 -19.54
C LYS A 75 -30.20 -5.58 -19.74
N ASN A 76 -29.34 -5.66 -20.76
CA ASN A 76 -28.56 -6.85 -21.10
C ASN A 76 -27.13 -6.71 -20.55
N LYS A 77 -26.51 -7.83 -20.13
CA LYS A 77 -25.11 -7.92 -19.67
C LYS A 77 -24.75 -7.16 -18.38
N GLU A 78 -25.65 -7.12 -17.41
CA GLU A 78 -25.35 -6.55 -16.10
C GLU A 78 -24.46 -7.46 -15.23
N LYS A 79 -23.52 -6.85 -14.51
CA LYS A 79 -22.87 -7.52 -13.37
C LYS A 79 -23.72 -7.28 -12.12
N LEU A 80 -24.48 -8.28 -11.72
CA LEU A 80 -25.33 -8.26 -10.54
C LEU A 80 -24.53 -8.74 -9.33
N ASN A 81 -24.44 -7.91 -8.29
CA ASN A 81 -24.02 -8.33 -6.96
C ASN A 81 -25.13 -8.04 -5.96
N VAL A 82 -25.39 -8.96 -5.03
CA VAL A 82 -26.36 -8.76 -3.95
C VAL A 82 -25.60 -8.65 -2.63
N LEU A 83 -25.81 -7.55 -1.92
CA LEU A 83 -25.14 -7.25 -0.66
C LEU A 83 -26.17 -7.13 0.47
N PRO A 84 -26.15 -7.99 1.50
CA PRO A 84 -26.96 -7.77 2.69
C PRO A 84 -26.58 -6.44 3.36
N GLN A 85 -27.54 -5.53 3.53
CA GLN A 85 -27.29 -4.17 4.04
C GLN A 85 -26.64 -4.20 5.43
N LYS A 86 -27.03 -5.18 6.27
CA LYS A 86 -26.48 -5.38 7.61
C LYS A 86 -24.95 -5.52 7.65
N LEU A 87 -24.34 -6.03 6.58
CA LEU A 87 -22.90 -6.25 6.52
C LEU A 87 -22.11 -4.93 6.46
N ILE A 88 -22.73 -3.85 5.97
CA ILE A 88 -22.06 -2.55 5.87
C ILE A 88 -21.78 -1.96 7.26
N HIS A 89 -22.55 -2.34 8.29
CA HIS A 89 -22.26 -1.93 9.67
C HIS A 89 -20.91 -2.44 10.18
N LYS A 90 -20.41 -3.56 9.63
CA LYS A 90 -19.12 -4.14 10.00
C LYS A 90 -17.95 -3.45 9.28
N ILE A 91 -18.23 -2.71 8.20
CA ILE A 91 -17.21 -2.04 7.39
C ILE A 91 -16.90 -0.67 8.00
N PRO A 92 -15.62 -0.32 8.24
CA PRO A 92 -15.26 0.97 8.83
C PRO A 92 -15.83 2.14 8.05
N THR A 93 -16.43 3.08 8.79
CA THR A 93 -17.07 4.28 8.22
C THR A 93 -18.13 4.01 7.15
N PHE A 94 -18.75 2.83 7.25
CA PHE A 94 -19.93 2.46 6.49
C PHE A 94 -19.72 2.54 4.97
N VAL A 95 -18.53 2.17 4.50
CA VAL A 95 -18.20 2.19 3.07
C VAL A 95 -19.09 1.21 2.31
N PHE A 96 -19.58 1.62 1.14
CA PHE A 96 -20.36 0.76 0.24
C PHE A 96 -19.44 0.19 -0.86
N PRO A 97 -18.92 -1.04 -0.70
CA PRO A 97 -18.14 -1.68 -1.74
C PRO A 97 -19.07 -2.06 -2.91
N ILE A 98 -18.82 -1.47 -4.08
CA ILE A 98 -19.59 -1.74 -5.31
C ILE A 98 -18.85 -2.66 -6.28
N LYS A 99 -17.60 -3.05 -5.96
CA LYS A 99 -16.73 -3.91 -6.79
C LYS A 99 -15.94 -4.87 -5.92
N GLY A 100 -15.72 -6.08 -6.43
CA GLY A 100 -14.91 -7.12 -5.79
C GLY A 100 -15.66 -7.98 -4.77
N ASN A 101 -14.94 -8.86 -4.09
CA ASN A 101 -15.51 -9.85 -3.17
C ASN A 101 -15.79 -9.22 -1.79
N ILE A 102 -17.07 -8.96 -1.49
CA ILE A 102 -17.48 -8.33 -0.22
C ILE A 102 -17.42 -9.31 0.95
N ASN A 103 -17.60 -10.61 0.70
CA ASN A 103 -17.49 -11.64 1.74
C ASN A 103 -16.07 -11.66 2.34
N LEU A 104 -15.05 -11.47 1.50
CA LEU A 104 -13.67 -11.27 1.96
C LEU A 104 -13.55 -10.10 2.94
N ILE A 105 -14.17 -8.95 2.64
CA ILE A 105 -14.12 -7.77 3.51
C ILE A 105 -14.82 -8.04 4.84
N ASN A 106 -16.01 -8.64 4.80
CA ASN A 106 -16.76 -8.96 6.01
C ASN A 106 -15.99 -9.93 6.89
N TYR A 107 -15.48 -11.01 6.31
CA TYR A 107 -14.65 -11.99 7.01
C TYR A 107 -13.42 -11.33 7.65
N ILE A 108 -12.70 -10.49 6.90
CA ILE A 108 -11.50 -9.82 7.43
C ILE A 108 -11.85 -8.88 8.58
N TYR A 109 -12.91 -8.06 8.49
CA TYR A 109 -13.28 -7.14 9.57
C TYR A 109 -14.01 -7.82 10.75
N GLU A 110 -14.37 -9.09 10.65
CA GLU A 110 -14.79 -9.90 11.80
C GLU A 110 -13.60 -10.29 12.68
N ILE A 111 -12.41 -10.46 12.08
CA ILE A 111 -11.20 -10.95 12.77
C ILE A 111 -10.26 -9.79 13.11
N PHE A 112 -10.03 -8.88 12.16
CA PHE A 112 -9.03 -7.83 12.24
C PHE A 112 -9.65 -6.47 12.53
N LYS A 113 -8.97 -5.70 13.38
CA LYS A 113 -9.37 -4.35 13.75
C LYS A 113 -8.72 -3.31 12.85
N PRO A 114 -9.31 -2.10 12.73
CA PRO A 114 -8.69 -0.97 12.05
C PRO A 114 -7.27 -0.66 12.55
N PHE A 115 -6.39 -0.23 11.65
CA PHE A 115 -4.98 0.06 11.95
C PHE A 115 -4.80 1.05 13.10
N SER A 116 -5.58 2.13 13.14
CA SER A 116 -5.53 3.10 14.26
C SER A 116 -6.02 2.54 15.59
N GLU A 117 -6.76 1.43 15.59
CA GLU A 117 -7.19 0.76 16.82
C GLU A 117 -6.14 -0.22 17.35
N VAL A 118 -5.45 -0.93 16.46
CA VAL A 118 -4.37 -1.87 16.82
C VAL A 118 -3.10 -1.14 17.24
N VAL A 119 -2.71 -0.09 16.51
CA VAL A 119 -1.49 0.69 16.77
C VAL A 119 -1.86 2.09 17.25
N LYS A 120 -1.95 2.26 18.58
CA LYS A 120 -2.47 3.49 19.21
C LYS A 120 -1.59 4.72 18.97
N ASP A 121 -0.28 4.54 18.81
CA ASP A 121 0.67 5.62 18.57
C ASP A 121 0.98 5.85 17.08
N LEU A 122 0.12 5.33 16.18
CA LEU A 122 0.19 5.56 14.74
C LEU A 122 0.08 7.05 14.38
N LYS A 123 1.16 7.60 13.81
CA LYS A 123 1.20 8.97 13.28
C LYS A 123 1.30 8.93 11.76
N ILE A 124 0.30 9.50 11.10
CA ILE A 124 0.32 9.74 9.65
C ILE A 124 0.52 11.23 9.42
N ILE A 125 1.65 11.59 8.83
CA ILE A 125 2.06 12.96 8.56
C ILE A 125 1.83 13.25 7.08
N TYR A 126 1.13 14.35 6.78
CA TYR A 126 0.82 14.79 5.42
C TYR A 126 1.07 16.28 5.31
N ARG A 127 1.81 16.70 4.27
CA ARG A 127 2.18 18.10 4.03
C ARG A 127 2.61 18.84 5.32
N PRO A 128 3.66 18.35 6.01
CA PRO A 128 4.08 18.92 7.30
C PRO A 128 4.40 20.42 7.22
N PHE A 129 4.78 20.92 6.03
CA PHE A 129 5.16 22.31 5.80
C PHE A 129 4.02 23.18 5.24
N GLY A 130 2.77 22.81 5.57
CA GLY A 130 1.57 23.60 5.28
C GLY A 130 0.84 23.20 4.00
N PHE A 131 -0.50 23.30 4.02
CA PHE A 131 -1.34 22.92 2.87
C PHE A 131 -1.38 23.98 1.76
N ILE A 132 -1.27 25.26 2.13
CA ILE A 132 -1.33 26.42 1.22
C ILE A 132 0.08 27.03 1.03
N ASN A 133 0.86 27.11 2.12
CA ASN A 133 2.18 27.76 2.12
C ASN A 133 3.34 26.86 1.68
N TRP A 134 3.10 25.62 1.25
CA TRP A 134 4.17 24.69 0.87
C TRP A 134 5.10 25.25 -0.20
N ALA A 135 4.60 26.08 -1.13
CA ALA A 135 5.38 26.66 -2.21
C ALA A 135 6.46 27.63 -1.70
N LYS A 136 6.21 28.34 -0.60
CA LYS A 136 7.19 29.24 0.03
C LYS A 136 8.42 28.47 0.53
N ASN A 137 8.21 27.23 0.97
CA ASN A 137 9.28 26.39 1.46
C ASN A 137 10.22 25.89 0.36
N LEU A 138 9.88 26.04 -0.93
CA LEU A 138 10.81 25.71 -2.02
C LEU A 138 12.09 26.55 -1.99
N ASN A 139 12.07 27.70 -1.32
CA ASN A 139 13.27 28.55 -1.17
C ASN A 139 14.35 27.90 -0.28
N ALA A 140 13.99 26.90 0.53
CA ALA A 140 14.94 26.14 1.35
C ALA A 140 15.48 24.88 0.64
N VAL A 141 15.23 24.74 -0.66
CA VAL A 141 15.81 23.64 -1.44
C VAL A 141 17.15 24.10 -2.00
N SER A 142 18.21 23.33 -1.71
CA SER A 142 19.58 23.63 -2.15
C SER A 142 20.27 22.37 -2.68
N LYS A 143 21.17 22.54 -3.65
CA LYS A 143 22.05 21.46 -4.12
C LYS A 143 23.08 21.06 -3.05
N ASN A 144 23.40 21.97 -2.15
CA ASN A 144 24.40 21.77 -1.11
C ASN A 144 23.71 21.57 0.25
N ARG A 145 24.32 20.71 1.05
CA ARG A 145 23.99 20.55 2.46
C ARG A 145 24.49 21.78 3.22
N HIS A 146 23.68 22.32 4.12
CA HIS A 146 24.04 23.42 5.02
C HIS A 146 24.15 22.96 6.47
N SER A 147 23.44 21.90 6.88
CA SER A 147 23.47 21.43 8.27
C SER A 147 23.23 19.93 8.43
N ASP A 148 23.51 19.42 9.63
CA ASP A 148 23.14 18.07 10.08
C ASP A 148 21.64 17.87 10.27
N GLU A 149 20.88 18.98 10.32
CA GLU A 149 19.43 18.98 10.38
C GLU A 149 18.78 18.89 8.99
N ASP A 150 19.53 19.06 7.90
CA ASP A 150 18.97 19.01 6.56
C ASP A 150 18.39 17.64 6.22
N LEU A 151 17.30 17.66 5.45
CA LEU A 151 16.65 16.46 4.91
C LEU A 151 16.84 16.42 3.39
N VAL A 152 16.37 15.37 2.74
CA VAL A 152 16.35 15.22 1.28
C VAL A 152 14.91 15.35 0.79
N LEU A 153 14.68 16.26 -0.16
CA LEU A 153 13.35 16.49 -0.71
C LEU A 153 12.98 15.42 -1.73
N LEU A 154 11.87 14.71 -1.50
CA LEU A 154 11.25 13.82 -2.47
C LEU A 154 9.96 14.41 -3.05
N GLY A 155 9.66 14.09 -4.31
CA GLY A 155 8.35 14.24 -4.92
C GLY A 155 7.56 12.92 -4.93
N THR A 156 6.24 13.01 -5.11
CA THR A 156 5.38 11.81 -5.20
C THR A 156 5.81 10.83 -6.28
N GLY A 157 6.30 11.36 -7.41
CA GLY A 157 6.74 10.56 -8.54
C GLY A 157 8.00 9.75 -8.25
N ASN A 158 8.80 10.13 -7.26
CA ASN A 158 10.05 9.46 -6.89
C ASN A 158 9.82 8.17 -6.12
N VAL A 159 8.74 8.06 -5.36
CA VAL A 159 8.48 6.84 -4.56
C VAL A 159 7.92 5.75 -5.47
N GLY A 160 8.59 4.61 -5.52
CA GLY A 160 8.15 3.36 -6.13
C GLY A 160 7.85 2.30 -5.07
N LYS A 161 7.32 1.16 -5.50
CA LYS A 161 6.99 0.05 -4.59
C LYS A 161 8.30 -0.61 -4.22
N TYR A 162 8.74 -0.46 -2.97
CA TYR A 162 10.06 -0.90 -2.48
C TYR A 162 11.29 -0.16 -3.05
N TYR A 163 11.14 0.99 -3.72
CA TYR A 163 12.31 1.75 -4.21
C TYR A 163 12.05 3.26 -4.27
N ILE A 164 13.13 4.03 -4.37
CA ILE A 164 13.12 5.46 -4.69
C ILE A 164 13.79 5.66 -6.05
N ASN A 165 13.10 6.33 -6.96
CA ASN A 165 13.63 6.81 -8.22
C ASN A 165 14.31 8.16 -8.00
N PHE A 166 15.64 8.11 -7.90
CA PHE A 166 16.45 9.30 -7.65
C PHE A 166 16.59 10.22 -8.87
N GLU A 167 16.45 9.66 -10.07
CA GLU A 167 16.69 10.35 -11.34
C GLU A 167 15.47 11.14 -11.82
N LYS A 168 14.29 10.88 -11.26
CA LYS A 168 13.07 11.57 -11.67
C LYS A 168 13.01 12.99 -11.11
N PRO A 169 12.92 14.03 -11.97
CA PRO A 169 12.76 15.39 -11.48
C PRO A 169 11.42 15.59 -10.75
N ILE A 170 11.46 16.41 -9.71
CA ILE A 170 10.32 16.90 -8.95
C ILE A 170 9.72 18.09 -9.70
N LYS A 171 8.48 17.94 -10.14
CA LYS A 171 7.69 19.02 -10.75
C LYS A 171 6.73 19.60 -9.72
N ILE A 172 6.94 20.84 -9.31
CA ILE A 172 6.19 21.47 -8.22
C ILE A 172 6.16 22.99 -8.38
N ALA A 173 4.99 23.63 -8.22
CA ALA A 173 4.79 25.08 -8.41
C ALA A 173 5.37 25.64 -9.72
N GLY A 174 5.22 24.92 -10.84
CA GLY A 174 5.78 25.33 -12.14
C GLY A 174 7.30 25.21 -12.26
N LYS A 175 8.01 24.82 -11.20
CA LYS A 175 9.45 24.54 -11.20
C LYS A 175 9.71 23.05 -11.43
N THR A 176 10.85 22.77 -12.06
CA THR A 176 11.42 21.42 -12.19
C THR A 176 12.73 21.40 -11.42
N LEU A 177 12.84 20.51 -10.44
CA LEU A 177 13.97 20.39 -9.53
C LEU A 177 14.44 18.94 -9.52
N ASN A 178 15.75 18.70 -9.44
CA ASN A 178 16.23 17.36 -9.09
C ASN A 178 16.05 17.13 -7.58
N ILE A 179 16.13 15.88 -7.14
CA ILE A 179 16.21 15.58 -5.70
C ILE A 179 17.42 16.32 -5.13
N SER A 180 17.22 17.01 -4.01
CA SER A 180 18.18 17.95 -3.45
C SER A 180 17.98 18.06 -1.94
N TYR A 181 18.91 18.74 -1.26
CA TYR A 181 18.79 18.99 0.17
C TYR A 181 17.64 19.96 0.43
N PHE A 182 16.94 19.71 1.53
CA PHE A 182 15.90 20.55 2.08
C PHE A 182 16.40 21.08 3.40
N ASN A 183 16.87 22.33 3.35
CA ASN A 183 17.60 22.95 4.44
C ASN A 183 16.67 23.19 5.63
N PHE A 184 17.22 22.96 6.83
CA PHE A 184 16.50 23.13 8.08
C PHE A 184 15.93 24.55 8.23
N GLN A 185 14.71 24.61 8.75
CA GLN A 185 14.03 25.86 9.08
C GLN A 185 13.61 25.83 10.55
N GLU A 186 14.20 26.72 11.36
CA GLU A 186 14.06 26.70 12.82
C GLU A 186 12.60 26.79 13.29
N ASN A 187 11.82 27.69 12.68
CA ASN A 187 10.39 27.87 12.94
C ASN A 187 9.54 26.61 12.67
N LEU A 188 10.04 25.67 11.87
CA LEU A 188 9.38 24.41 11.52
C LEU A 188 10.08 23.19 12.15
N GLY A 189 11.01 23.40 13.09
CA GLY A 189 11.90 22.36 13.61
C GLY A 189 11.19 21.13 14.21
N LYS A 190 9.97 21.27 14.72
CA LYS A 190 9.14 20.13 15.17
C LYS A 190 8.92 19.09 14.06
N TYR A 191 8.66 19.55 12.83
CA TYR A 191 8.43 18.64 11.70
C TYR A 191 9.71 17.92 11.29
N TRP A 192 10.85 18.60 11.31
CA TRP A 192 12.15 17.96 11.10
C TRP A 192 12.44 16.88 12.13
N LYS A 193 12.20 17.16 13.42
CA LYS A 193 12.36 16.16 14.49
C LYS A 193 11.52 14.91 14.23
N ASP A 194 10.28 15.05 13.75
CA ASP A 194 9.43 13.93 13.42
C ASP A 194 9.88 13.20 12.14
N LEU A 195 10.32 13.93 11.11
CA LEU A 195 10.80 13.36 9.85
C LEU A 195 12.20 12.73 9.97
N LYS A 196 13.05 13.15 10.90
CA LYS A 196 14.36 12.51 11.14
C LYS A 196 14.26 11.12 11.80
N LYS A 197 13.05 10.65 12.13
CA LYS A 197 12.83 9.31 12.67
C LYS A 197 12.58 8.30 11.55
N LYS A 198 12.97 7.04 11.80
CA LYS A 198 12.62 5.88 10.97
C LYS A 198 11.12 5.85 10.72
N LYS A 199 10.73 5.72 9.45
CA LYS A 199 9.34 5.85 9.01
C LYS A 199 9.10 5.08 7.71
N LEU A 200 7.83 4.87 7.37
CA LEU A 200 7.43 4.43 6.03
C LEU A 200 6.88 5.61 5.23
N ILE A 201 7.01 5.54 3.92
CA ILE A 201 6.48 6.53 2.97
C ILE A 201 5.51 5.84 2.04
N PHE A 202 4.36 6.46 1.78
CA PHE A 202 3.46 6.00 0.72
C PHE A 202 2.93 7.15 -0.14
N ARG A 203 2.57 6.84 -1.37
CA ARG A 203 2.06 7.80 -2.36
C ARG A 203 0.60 8.13 -2.11
N GLU A 204 0.22 9.40 -2.20
CA GLU A 204 -1.19 9.78 -2.19
C GLU A 204 -1.93 9.26 -3.44
N ILE A 205 -1.27 9.29 -4.60
CA ILE A 205 -1.85 8.89 -5.89
C ILE A 205 -0.97 7.81 -6.52
N ALA A 206 -1.55 6.62 -6.69
CA ALA A 206 -0.92 5.46 -7.30
C ALA A 206 -1.98 4.50 -7.87
N LYS A 207 -1.58 3.52 -8.68
CA LYS A 207 -2.49 2.46 -9.18
C LYS A 207 -2.66 1.29 -8.20
N GLU A 208 -1.71 1.18 -7.27
CA GLU A 208 -1.64 0.13 -6.26
C GLU A 208 -0.90 0.65 -5.02
N MET A 209 -1.02 -0.08 -3.92
CA MET A 209 -0.27 0.20 -2.70
C MET A 209 1.23 0.27 -3.00
N THR A 210 1.80 1.46 -2.74
CA THR A 210 3.18 1.78 -3.08
C THR A 210 3.87 2.37 -1.85
N TRP A 211 4.58 1.52 -1.12
CA TRP A 211 5.25 1.87 0.13
C TRP A 211 6.76 1.62 0.07
N VAL A 212 7.51 2.39 0.84
CA VAL A 212 8.96 2.21 1.04
C VAL A 212 9.35 2.57 2.48
N TYR A 213 10.41 1.95 3.00
CA TYR A 213 11.04 2.35 4.26
C TYR A 213 12.03 3.50 4.07
N ASP A 214 12.10 4.36 5.09
CA ASP A 214 13.00 5.50 5.19
C ASP A 214 13.67 5.51 6.57
N SER A 215 15.01 5.60 6.59
CA SER A 215 15.80 5.67 7.83
C SER A 215 15.62 6.99 8.58
N GLY A 216 14.93 7.96 8.00
CA GLY A 216 14.68 9.28 8.58
C GLY A 216 15.42 10.38 7.86
N ILE A 217 15.50 10.33 6.52
CA ILE A 217 16.21 11.32 5.71
C ILE A 217 15.29 12.10 4.78
N TYR A 218 14.11 11.57 4.45
CA TYR A 218 13.27 12.21 3.45
C TYR A 218 12.24 13.17 4.02
N ALA A 219 12.04 14.25 3.29
CA ALA A 219 10.96 15.21 3.43
C ALA A 219 10.15 15.30 2.13
N ASN A 220 8.95 15.86 2.22
CA ASN A 220 8.10 16.12 1.06
C ASN A 220 7.24 17.34 1.31
N LEU A 221 7.04 18.13 0.26
CA LEU A 221 6.15 19.29 0.27
C LEU A 221 4.72 18.93 -0.12
N THR A 222 4.54 17.96 -1.03
CA THR A 222 3.22 17.57 -1.56
C THR A 222 3.11 16.11 -1.97
N GLY A 223 1.96 15.49 -1.67
CA GLY A 223 1.51 14.25 -2.30
C GLY A 223 2.20 12.95 -1.83
N LEU A 224 3.00 13.01 -0.76
CA LEU A 224 3.45 11.85 0.00
C LEU A 224 2.90 11.91 1.42
N TYR A 225 2.69 10.73 2.00
CA TYR A 225 2.40 10.54 3.40
C TYR A 225 3.56 9.84 4.08
N PHE A 226 3.83 10.21 5.34
CA PHE A 226 4.81 9.53 6.18
C PHE A 226 4.12 8.84 7.34
N VAL A 227 4.47 7.58 7.59
CA VAL A 227 3.92 6.76 8.67
C VAL A 227 4.99 6.52 9.70
N ARG A 228 4.77 7.06 10.90
CA ARG A 228 5.65 6.90 12.06
C ARG A 228 4.89 6.19 13.17
N ILE A 229 5.52 5.19 13.76
CA ILE A 229 4.99 4.42 14.89
C ILE A 229 6.10 4.34 15.94
N PRO A 230 6.10 5.21 16.97
CA PRO A 230 7.16 5.25 17.99
C PRO A 230 7.47 3.91 18.66
N SER A 231 6.46 3.08 18.89
CA SER A 231 6.56 1.75 19.49
C SER A 231 7.19 0.70 18.56
N PHE A 232 7.38 1.00 17.27
CA PHE A 232 7.95 0.08 16.30
C PHE A 232 9.45 0.32 16.13
N ASN A 233 10.20 -0.76 16.26
CA ASN A 233 11.59 -0.79 15.80
C ASN A 233 11.64 -0.98 14.27
N GLU A 234 12.85 -0.96 13.72
CA GLU A 234 13.09 -1.14 12.29
C GLU A 234 12.47 -2.44 11.74
N ASN A 235 12.60 -3.55 12.46
CA ASN A 235 12.07 -4.83 11.97
C ASN A 235 10.54 -4.80 11.88
N LYS A 236 9.84 -4.26 12.90
CA LYS A 236 8.38 -4.10 12.82
C LYS A 236 7.95 -3.16 11.69
N LEU A 237 8.73 -2.11 11.39
CA LEU A 237 8.46 -1.26 10.23
C LEU A 237 8.61 -2.02 8.90
N PHE A 238 9.62 -2.88 8.77
CA PHE A 238 9.76 -3.73 7.57
C PHE A 238 8.69 -4.83 7.47
N SER A 239 8.26 -5.42 8.59
CA SER A 239 7.11 -6.33 8.61
C SER A 239 5.83 -5.60 8.14
N LEU A 240 5.60 -4.38 8.62
CA LEU A 240 4.49 -3.55 8.16
C LEU A 240 4.64 -3.20 6.67
N LEU A 241 5.83 -2.84 6.20
CA LEU A 241 6.10 -2.58 4.78
C LEU A 241 5.70 -3.78 3.90
N ALA A 242 6.10 -4.99 4.31
CA ALA A 242 5.76 -6.25 3.65
C ALA A 242 4.23 -6.47 3.57
N ILE A 243 3.51 -6.24 4.67
CA ILE A 243 2.05 -6.31 4.73
C ILE A 243 1.41 -5.28 3.78
N MET A 244 1.84 -4.02 3.86
CA MET A 244 1.20 -2.92 3.13
C MET A 244 1.41 -3.02 1.61
N ASN A 245 2.53 -3.58 1.16
CA ASN A 245 2.82 -3.82 -0.25
C ASN A 245 2.29 -5.18 -0.78
N SER A 246 1.57 -5.97 0.03
CA SER A 246 1.02 -7.27 -0.39
C SER A 246 -0.21 -7.13 -1.30
N ASN A 247 -0.44 -8.16 -2.12
CA ASN A 247 -1.58 -8.22 -3.04
C ASN A 247 -2.92 -8.25 -2.29
N ILE A 248 -2.99 -8.93 -1.14
CA ILE A 248 -4.24 -8.99 -0.37
C ILE A 248 -4.58 -7.62 0.23
N MET A 249 -3.60 -6.88 0.75
CA MET A 249 -3.83 -5.53 1.26
C MET A 249 -4.27 -4.57 0.15
N ASP A 250 -3.62 -4.63 -1.01
CA ASP A 250 -4.03 -3.84 -2.18
C ASP A 250 -5.45 -4.20 -2.65
N LYS A 251 -5.81 -5.50 -2.66
CA LYS A 251 -7.16 -5.98 -2.98
C LYS A 251 -8.19 -5.45 -1.98
N ILE A 252 -7.91 -5.51 -0.67
CA ILE A 252 -8.78 -4.96 0.39
C ILE A 252 -9.01 -3.46 0.15
N PHE A 253 -7.93 -2.71 -0.06
CA PHE A 253 -8.02 -1.27 -0.33
C PHE A 253 -8.88 -0.98 -1.57
N LYS A 254 -8.67 -1.72 -2.67
CA LYS A 254 -9.43 -1.57 -3.92
C LYS A 254 -10.92 -1.88 -3.75
N ILE A 255 -11.28 -2.93 -3.00
CA ILE A 255 -12.69 -3.27 -2.74
C ILE A 255 -13.37 -2.13 -1.97
N LEU A 256 -12.71 -1.57 -0.96
CA LEU A 256 -13.25 -0.48 -0.14
C LEU A 256 -13.32 0.85 -0.91
N PHE A 257 -12.28 1.21 -1.67
CA PHE A 257 -12.09 2.59 -2.12
C PHE A 257 -12.05 2.78 -3.65
N SER A 258 -12.32 1.75 -4.46
CA SER A 258 -12.32 1.88 -5.94
C SER A 258 -13.39 2.84 -6.51
N SER A 259 -14.44 3.15 -5.74
CA SER A 259 -15.39 4.21 -6.10
C SER A 259 -14.72 5.61 -6.12
N LEU A 260 -13.57 5.78 -5.46
CA LEU A 260 -12.81 7.02 -5.42
C LEU A 260 -11.68 7.08 -6.46
N HIS A 261 -11.75 6.25 -7.50
CA HIS A 261 -10.76 6.26 -8.57
C HIS A 261 -10.72 7.61 -9.29
N LEU A 262 -9.54 7.90 -9.83
CA LEU A 262 -9.22 9.03 -10.67
C LEU A 262 -9.04 8.54 -12.11
N ALA A 263 -8.93 9.47 -13.05
CA ALA A 263 -8.64 9.16 -14.45
C ALA A 263 -7.40 8.24 -14.58
N GLY A 264 -7.44 7.30 -15.54
CA GLY A 264 -6.33 6.37 -15.80
C GLY A 264 -6.16 5.22 -14.79
N GLY A 265 -7.18 4.97 -13.94
CA GLY A 265 -7.17 3.88 -12.97
C GLY A 265 -6.37 4.16 -11.70
N TYR A 266 -5.99 5.42 -11.48
CA TYR A 266 -5.32 5.84 -10.25
C TYR A 266 -6.30 5.85 -9.07
N LEU A 267 -5.79 5.58 -7.88
CA LEU A 267 -6.52 5.64 -6.62
C LEU A 267 -5.89 6.69 -5.71
N ARG A 268 -6.72 7.25 -4.84
CA ARG A 268 -6.26 8.14 -3.77
C ARG A 268 -6.07 7.36 -2.48
N PHE A 269 -4.83 7.05 -2.13
CA PHE A 269 -4.45 6.49 -0.85
C PHE A 269 -4.37 7.62 0.18
N ASN A 270 -5.49 7.96 0.81
CA ASN A 270 -5.54 8.97 1.87
C ASN A 270 -5.13 8.36 3.22
N GLY A 271 -4.41 9.11 4.05
CA GLY A 271 -4.07 8.72 5.41
C GLY A 271 -5.27 8.30 6.27
N SER A 272 -6.44 8.93 6.11
CA SER A 272 -7.66 8.53 6.81
C SER A 272 -8.16 7.14 6.40
N PHE A 273 -7.96 6.75 5.14
CA PHE A 273 -8.30 5.41 4.63
C PHE A 273 -7.31 4.39 5.15
N ILE A 274 -6.01 4.70 5.14
CA ILE A 274 -4.96 3.84 5.68
C ILE A 274 -5.20 3.52 7.17
N LYS A 275 -5.62 4.51 7.98
CA LYS A 275 -5.97 4.29 9.40
C LYS A 275 -7.07 3.25 9.61
N ARG A 276 -7.92 3.05 8.61
CA ARG A 276 -9.11 2.17 8.71
C ARG A 276 -8.87 0.79 8.14
N LEU A 277 -7.76 0.56 7.45
CA LEU A 277 -7.43 -0.76 6.93
C LEU A 277 -7.33 -1.77 8.06
N PRO A 278 -7.77 -3.02 7.85
CA PRO A 278 -7.61 -4.08 8.83
C PRO A 278 -6.13 -4.40 8.93
N ILE A 279 -5.58 -4.52 10.14
CA ILE A 279 -4.17 -4.88 10.35
C ILE A 279 -4.07 -6.02 11.36
N PRO A 280 -3.12 -6.97 11.19
CA PRO A 280 -2.80 -7.92 12.25
C PRO A 280 -2.22 -7.19 13.48
N ASP A 281 -2.40 -7.80 14.64
CA ASP A 281 -1.80 -7.38 15.91
C ASP A 281 -0.35 -7.90 16.08
N THR A 282 0.06 -8.85 15.25
CA THR A 282 1.40 -9.41 15.19
C THR A 282 2.17 -8.95 13.95
N PHE A 283 3.48 -8.74 14.11
CA PHE A 283 4.40 -8.30 13.05
C PHE A 283 5.59 -9.27 12.98
N PRO A 284 5.44 -10.43 12.32
CA PRO A 284 6.44 -11.50 12.37
C PRO A 284 7.78 -11.09 11.76
N PHE A 285 8.87 -11.67 12.28
CA PHE A 285 10.24 -11.37 11.83
C PHE A 285 10.51 -11.86 10.41
N SER A 286 9.89 -12.96 9.99
CA SER A 286 9.93 -13.45 8.60
C SER A 286 9.53 -12.37 7.59
N LEU A 287 8.42 -11.66 7.85
CA LEU A 287 7.98 -10.54 7.03
C LEU A 287 8.93 -9.35 7.08
N SER A 288 9.58 -9.10 8.21
CA SER A 288 10.65 -8.10 8.28
C SER A 288 11.79 -8.46 7.34
N MET A 289 12.22 -9.72 7.34
CA MET A 289 13.32 -10.20 6.50
C MET A 289 12.94 -10.09 5.03
N VAL A 290 11.76 -10.57 4.64
CA VAL A 290 11.26 -10.48 3.27
C VAL A 290 11.08 -9.01 2.82
N GLY A 291 10.56 -8.13 3.69
CA GLY A 291 10.42 -6.71 3.39
C GLY A 291 11.76 -6.00 3.16
N LYS A 292 12.79 -6.32 3.95
CA LYS A 292 14.16 -5.80 3.74
C LYS A 292 14.74 -6.29 2.43
N ILE A 293 14.63 -7.59 2.15
CA ILE A 293 15.11 -8.20 0.90
C ILE A 293 14.46 -7.53 -0.30
N LEU A 294 13.13 -7.39 -0.29
CA LEU A 294 12.40 -6.77 -1.38
C LEU A 294 12.82 -5.33 -1.60
N GLN A 295 13.04 -4.55 -0.54
CA GLN A 295 13.53 -3.17 -0.71
C GLN A 295 14.95 -3.10 -1.27
N ILE A 296 15.87 -3.93 -0.78
CA ILE A 296 17.25 -3.96 -1.27
C ILE A 296 17.30 -4.39 -2.73
N LEU A 297 16.68 -5.53 -3.06
CA LEU A 297 16.73 -6.08 -4.42
C LEU A 297 15.98 -5.20 -5.42
N THR A 298 14.82 -4.66 -5.04
CA THR A 298 14.04 -3.80 -5.95
C THR A 298 14.72 -2.46 -6.20
N GLN A 299 15.32 -1.86 -5.18
CA GLN A 299 16.15 -0.67 -5.35
C GLN A 299 17.35 -0.98 -6.25
N LEU A 300 18.01 -2.13 -6.04
CA LEU A 300 19.18 -2.53 -6.83
C LEU A 300 18.82 -2.74 -8.29
N LYS A 301 17.74 -3.48 -8.55
CA LYS A 301 17.21 -3.66 -9.91
C LYS A 301 16.89 -2.32 -10.56
N PHE A 302 16.22 -1.42 -9.83
CA PHE A 302 15.86 -0.11 -10.35
C PHE A 302 17.10 0.72 -10.72
N ASP A 303 18.11 0.74 -9.83
CA ASP A 303 19.34 1.49 -10.08
C ASP A 303 20.14 0.89 -11.26
N LEU A 304 20.16 -0.44 -11.42
CA LEU A 304 20.81 -1.13 -12.56
C LEU A 304 20.06 -0.92 -13.90
N ASP A 305 18.74 -0.75 -13.86
CA ASP A 305 17.95 -0.48 -15.08
C ASP A 305 18.12 0.98 -15.57
N CYS A 306 18.72 1.86 -14.75
CA CYS A 306 18.96 3.26 -15.10
C CYS A 306 20.27 3.46 -15.89
N GLU A 307 20.18 3.85 -17.16
CA GLU A 307 21.34 3.99 -18.07
C GLU A 307 22.45 4.90 -17.55
N ASN A 308 22.10 6.06 -16.95
CA ASN A 308 23.08 7.00 -16.39
C ASN A 308 23.74 6.52 -15.08
N LEU A 309 23.15 5.52 -14.42
CA LEU A 309 23.64 4.94 -13.17
C LEU A 309 24.52 3.71 -13.39
N ASN A 310 24.41 3.07 -14.56
CA ASN A 310 25.30 1.97 -14.92
C ASN A 310 26.77 2.35 -14.75
N LEU A 311 27.18 3.58 -15.10
CA LEU A 311 28.55 4.06 -14.90
C LEU A 311 29.01 4.10 -13.43
N LYS A 312 28.10 4.43 -12.49
CA LYS A 312 28.42 4.45 -11.05
C LYS A 312 28.30 3.07 -10.40
N LEU A 313 27.46 2.18 -10.94
CA LEU A 313 27.35 0.79 -10.49
C LEU A 313 28.43 -0.12 -11.12
N GLU A 314 29.02 0.29 -12.23
CA GLU A 314 30.23 -0.31 -12.81
C GLU A 314 31.41 -0.23 -11.82
N GLU A 315 31.50 0.85 -11.04
CA GLU A 315 32.45 0.94 -9.89
C GLU A 315 32.19 -0.12 -8.81
N PHE A 316 30.93 -0.56 -8.66
CA PHE A 316 30.54 -1.67 -7.77
C PHE A 316 30.68 -3.05 -8.43
N ASN A 317 31.18 -3.14 -9.68
CA ASN A 317 31.45 -4.38 -10.43
C ASN A 317 30.25 -5.37 -10.50
N LEU A 318 29.03 -4.89 -10.28
CA LEU A 318 27.77 -5.63 -10.38
C LEU A 318 27.38 -5.77 -11.86
N LYS A 319 28.19 -6.49 -12.64
CA LYS A 319 27.93 -6.71 -14.07
C LYS A 319 26.48 -7.16 -14.32
N LYS A 320 25.98 -6.90 -15.54
CA LYS A 320 24.76 -7.48 -16.15
C LYS A 320 24.48 -8.95 -15.82
N LYS A 321 25.50 -9.73 -15.43
CA LYS A 321 25.41 -11.12 -14.92
C LYS A 321 24.33 -11.32 -13.84
N TYR A 322 24.13 -10.38 -12.92
CA TYR A 322 23.17 -10.54 -11.82
C TYR A 322 21.76 -10.07 -12.14
N MET A 323 21.51 -9.40 -13.27
CA MET A 323 20.20 -8.80 -13.57
C MET A 323 19.06 -9.82 -13.57
N ASN A 324 19.24 -10.94 -14.29
CA ASN A 324 18.24 -12.00 -14.36
C ASN A 324 18.07 -12.70 -13.01
N GLU A 325 19.17 -12.92 -12.28
CA GLU A 325 19.14 -13.52 -10.95
C GLU A 325 18.38 -12.63 -9.95
N ILE A 326 18.66 -11.34 -9.92
CA ILE A 326 17.97 -10.35 -9.07
C ILE A 326 16.48 -10.32 -9.42
N ALA A 327 16.10 -10.29 -10.70
CA ALA A 327 14.71 -10.31 -11.12
C ALA A 327 13.97 -11.58 -10.62
N ASN A 328 14.63 -12.74 -10.71
CA ASN A 328 14.09 -14.01 -10.21
C ASN A 328 13.94 -14.00 -8.69
N LEU A 329 14.93 -13.50 -7.96
CA LEU A 329 14.85 -13.35 -6.50
C LEU A 329 13.73 -12.39 -6.10
N ILE A 330 13.57 -11.25 -6.77
CA ILE A 330 12.45 -10.32 -6.52
C ILE A 330 11.11 -11.01 -6.72
N SER A 331 10.95 -11.75 -7.83
CA SER A 331 9.73 -12.50 -8.13
C SER A 331 9.43 -13.53 -7.03
N PHE A 332 10.44 -14.32 -6.65
CA PHE A 332 10.33 -15.31 -5.58
C PHE A 332 9.93 -14.69 -4.25
N PHE A 333 10.66 -13.66 -3.78
CA PHE A 333 10.38 -13.03 -2.49
C PHE A 333 9.06 -12.26 -2.50
N SER A 334 8.61 -11.76 -3.66
CA SER A 334 7.29 -11.14 -3.80
C SER A 334 6.18 -12.17 -3.66
N ASN A 335 6.34 -13.35 -4.27
CA ASN A 335 5.43 -14.47 -4.14
C ASN A 335 5.41 -15.01 -2.70
N LEU A 336 6.57 -15.19 -2.08
CA LEU A 336 6.67 -15.56 -0.68
C LEU A 336 5.96 -14.54 0.23
N ASN A 337 6.21 -13.24 0.05
CA ASN A 337 5.52 -12.18 0.80
C ASN A 337 4.00 -12.30 0.67
N ASN A 338 3.52 -12.45 -0.56
CA ASN A 338 2.08 -12.54 -0.83
C ASN A 338 1.46 -13.79 -0.22
N ALA A 339 2.14 -14.93 -0.24
CA ALA A 339 1.66 -16.16 0.41
C ALA A 339 1.61 -16.00 1.94
N LEU A 340 2.68 -15.50 2.55
CA LEU A 340 2.77 -15.29 3.99
C LEU A 340 1.69 -14.32 4.50
N VAL A 341 1.54 -13.17 3.85
CA VAL A 341 0.52 -12.20 4.24
C VAL A 341 -0.88 -12.74 3.96
N LYS A 342 -1.11 -13.45 2.86
CA LYS A 342 -2.42 -14.08 2.59
C LYS A 342 -2.78 -15.11 3.65
N LEU A 343 -1.82 -15.95 4.06
CA LEU A 343 -2.01 -16.88 5.18
C LEU A 343 -2.36 -16.11 6.45
N MET A 344 -1.63 -15.06 6.82
CA MET A 344 -1.95 -14.24 8.01
C MET A 344 -3.41 -13.78 8.06
N TYR A 345 -3.99 -13.39 6.93
CA TYR A 345 -5.38 -12.91 6.89
C TYR A 345 -6.42 -14.03 6.75
N LEU A 346 -6.06 -15.18 6.17
CA LEU A 346 -7.01 -16.21 5.75
C LEU A 346 -6.76 -17.58 6.40
N ASP A 347 -5.86 -17.69 7.39
CA ASP A 347 -5.50 -18.97 8.02
C ASP A 347 -6.72 -19.72 8.57
N ASP A 348 -7.56 -19.03 9.34
CA ASP A 348 -8.81 -19.60 9.88
C ASP A 348 -9.79 -20.04 8.77
N CYS A 349 -9.80 -19.35 7.63
CA CYS A 349 -10.62 -19.71 6.46
C CYS A 349 -10.13 -21.02 5.83
N PHE A 350 -8.81 -21.19 5.72
CA PHE A 350 -8.20 -22.41 5.19
C PHE A 350 -8.41 -23.60 6.13
N LEU A 351 -8.18 -23.40 7.44
CA LEU A 351 -8.40 -24.42 8.46
C LEU A 351 -9.85 -24.91 8.48
N LYS A 352 -10.83 -24.01 8.41
CA LYS A 352 -12.27 -24.36 8.29
C LYS A 352 -12.60 -25.12 7.01
N SER A 353 -11.77 -25.01 5.98
CA SER A 353 -11.90 -25.76 4.72
C SER A 353 -11.10 -27.06 4.72
N ASN A 354 -10.61 -27.52 5.88
CA ASN A 354 -9.74 -28.69 6.04
C ASN A 354 -8.43 -28.59 5.24
N ILE A 355 -7.92 -27.38 5.04
CA ILE A 355 -6.63 -27.14 4.40
C ILE A 355 -5.65 -26.62 5.45
N ASP A 356 -4.61 -27.39 5.72
CA ASP A 356 -3.56 -27.00 6.67
C ASP A 356 -2.27 -26.61 5.96
N TYR A 357 -1.82 -25.40 6.24
CA TYR A 357 -0.54 -24.86 5.79
C TYR A 357 0.43 -24.71 6.97
N SER A 358 0.55 -25.75 7.79
CA SER A 358 1.35 -25.77 9.02
C SER A 358 2.81 -25.39 8.79
N VAL A 359 3.45 -25.84 7.72
CA VAL A 359 4.86 -25.54 7.43
C VAL A 359 5.05 -24.06 7.09
N VAL A 360 4.13 -23.46 6.31
CA VAL A 360 4.16 -22.02 6.04
C VAL A 360 3.83 -21.21 7.29
N ARG A 361 2.91 -21.69 8.14
CA ARG A 361 2.57 -21.07 9.43
C ARG A 361 3.78 -21.07 10.36
N GLU A 362 4.50 -22.19 10.46
CA GLU A 362 5.74 -22.29 11.23
C GLU A 362 6.80 -21.34 10.69
N PHE A 363 7.01 -21.32 9.36
CA PHE A 363 7.94 -20.40 8.72
C PHE A 363 7.59 -18.92 9.02
N LEU A 364 6.30 -18.57 8.95
CA LEU A 364 5.82 -17.21 9.21
C LEU A 364 6.21 -16.74 10.61
N PHE A 365 6.08 -17.58 11.63
CA PHE A 365 6.40 -17.22 13.02
C PHE A 365 7.80 -17.62 13.48
N SER A 366 8.61 -18.19 12.58
CA SER A 366 9.98 -18.59 12.86
C SER A 366 10.89 -17.40 13.22
N LYS A 367 11.87 -17.68 14.07
CA LYS A 367 12.92 -16.73 14.44
C LYS A 367 14.20 -17.08 13.68
N PHE A 368 14.43 -16.42 12.56
CA PHE A 368 15.70 -16.56 11.85
C PHE A 368 16.83 -15.90 12.64
N THR A 369 17.97 -16.58 12.73
CA THR A 369 19.20 -16.05 13.34
C THR A 369 19.93 -15.11 12.37
N ASN A 370 19.82 -15.35 11.07
CA ASN A 370 20.42 -14.53 10.03
C ASN A 370 19.73 -13.17 9.95
N LYS A 371 20.48 -12.10 10.26
CA LYS A 371 20.01 -10.72 10.13
C LYS A 371 20.44 -10.15 8.78
N ILE A 372 19.50 -9.48 8.11
CA ILE A 372 19.80 -8.68 6.92
C ILE A 372 19.80 -7.21 7.36
N PRO A 373 20.96 -6.53 7.34
CA PRO A 373 21.02 -5.10 7.59
C PRO A 373 20.33 -4.34 6.46
N PHE A 374 19.85 -3.13 6.75
CA PHE A 374 19.35 -2.24 5.73
C PHE A 374 20.21 -0.97 5.67
N LYS A 375 20.76 -0.70 4.50
CA LYS A 375 21.46 0.54 4.12
C LYS A 375 21.07 0.90 2.69
N TYR A 376 21.32 2.13 2.29
CA TYR A 376 21.18 2.56 0.90
C TYR A 376 22.27 1.92 0.02
N LEU A 377 22.02 1.77 -1.28
CA LEU A 377 22.96 1.08 -2.16
C LEU A 377 24.15 1.96 -2.57
N LEU A 378 23.90 3.26 -2.77
CA LEU A 378 24.86 4.21 -3.31
C LEU A 378 25.02 5.42 -2.38
N PRO A 379 26.22 6.02 -2.27
CA PRO A 379 26.47 7.22 -1.47
C PRO A 379 25.91 8.49 -2.14
N ARG A 380 24.58 8.65 -2.16
CA ARG A 380 23.91 9.75 -2.89
C ARG A 380 23.87 11.05 -2.12
N PHE A 381 23.78 11.00 -0.79
CA PHE A 381 23.61 12.17 0.06
C PHE A 381 24.50 12.06 1.29
N ASN A 382 24.96 13.21 1.77
CA ASN A 382 25.73 13.32 3.00
C ASN A 382 24.81 13.88 4.10
N VAL A 383 23.97 13.03 4.71
CA VAL A 383 23.16 13.38 5.88
C VAL A 383 23.30 12.29 6.96
N PRO A 384 23.15 12.59 8.26
CA PRO A 384 23.59 11.69 9.33
C PRO A 384 22.92 10.30 9.32
N ASN A 385 21.65 10.22 8.91
CA ASN A 385 20.90 8.95 8.85
C ASN A 385 21.02 8.23 7.49
N TYR A 386 21.90 8.69 6.60
CA TYR A 386 22.16 8.06 5.29
C TYR A 386 23.34 7.10 5.40
N GLU A 387 23.07 5.88 5.86
CA GLU A 387 24.05 4.80 5.80
C GLU A 387 23.93 4.08 4.45
N PHE A 388 25.06 3.79 3.81
CA PHE A 388 25.12 3.05 2.56
C PHE A 388 26.06 1.85 2.66
N PHE A 389 25.82 0.83 1.83
CA PHE A 389 26.65 -0.36 1.80
C PHE A 389 28.03 -0.05 1.19
N GLN A 390 29.07 -0.54 1.85
CA GLN A 390 30.35 -0.76 1.17
C GLN A 390 30.21 -1.94 0.20
N LEU A 391 31.05 -2.01 -0.85
CA LEU A 391 30.94 -3.05 -1.88
C LEU A 391 30.96 -4.47 -1.29
N SER A 392 31.94 -4.77 -0.43
CA SER A 392 32.06 -6.07 0.23
C SER A 392 30.88 -6.38 1.17
N GLU A 393 30.30 -5.34 1.78
CA GLU A 393 29.10 -5.48 2.61
C GLU A 393 27.87 -5.83 1.74
N LEU A 394 27.69 -5.15 0.60
CA LEU A 394 26.60 -5.43 -0.34
C LEU A 394 26.71 -6.85 -0.90
N GLU A 395 27.91 -7.28 -1.32
CA GLU A 395 28.15 -8.64 -1.79
C GLU A 395 27.80 -9.69 -0.72
N SER A 396 28.22 -9.46 0.52
CA SER A 396 27.88 -10.32 1.66
C SER A 396 26.37 -10.39 1.92
N VAL A 397 25.67 -9.25 1.82
CA VAL A 397 24.22 -9.20 1.92
C VAL A 397 23.56 -10.00 0.78
N LEU A 398 23.99 -9.83 -0.47
CA LEU A 398 23.45 -10.57 -1.61
C LEU A 398 23.70 -12.08 -1.49
N MET A 399 24.88 -12.50 -1.02
CA MET A 399 25.17 -13.91 -0.72
C MET A 399 24.26 -14.46 0.38
N THR A 400 24.02 -13.67 1.44
CA THR A 400 23.10 -14.04 2.53
C THR A 400 21.67 -14.21 2.02
N ILE A 401 21.21 -13.30 1.16
CA ILE A 401 19.90 -13.39 0.50
C ILE A 401 19.81 -14.65 -0.35
N LYS A 402 20.84 -14.95 -1.14
CA LYS A 402 20.88 -16.16 -1.98
C LYS A 402 20.89 -17.43 -1.14
N LYS A 403 21.65 -17.47 -0.04
CA LYS A 403 21.65 -18.60 0.90
C LYS A 403 20.25 -18.80 1.51
N PHE A 404 19.59 -17.72 1.92
CA PHE A 404 18.23 -17.77 2.45
C PHE A 404 17.23 -18.27 1.41
N TYR A 405 17.30 -17.76 0.18
CA TYR A 405 16.53 -18.27 -0.95
C TYR A 405 16.74 -19.78 -1.15
N ASN A 406 18.00 -20.24 -1.18
CA ASN A 406 18.34 -21.64 -1.36
C ASN A 406 17.80 -22.53 -0.22
N THR A 407 17.82 -22.05 1.01
CA THR A 407 17.20 -22.77 2.14
C THR A 407 15.70 -22.98 1.92
N ILE A 408 14.99 -21.95 1.47
CA ILE A 408 13.54 -22.03 1.26
C ILE A 408 13.21 -22.90 0.04
N ILE A 409 13.89 -22.71 -1.09
CA ILE A 409 13.57 -23.42 -2.34
C ILE A 409 13.86 -24.92 -2.26
N ASN A 410 14.79 -25.34 -1.39
CA ASN A 410 15.11 -26.74 -1.16
C ASN A 410 14.10 -27.45 -0.26
N ASP A 411 13.31 -26.71 0.52
CA ASP A 411 12.18 -27.25 1.27
C ASP A 411 10.96 -27.38 0.36
N LYS A 412 10.83 -28.55 -0.28
CA LYS A 412 9.73 -28.83 -1.22
C LYS A 412 8.34 -28.69 -0.59
N VAL A 413 8.20 -29.00 0.71
CA VAL A 413 6.89 -28.94 1.39
C VAL A 413 6.51 -27.48 1.59
N LEU A 414 7.42 -26.66 2.11
CA LEU A 414 7.23 -25.23 2.24
C LEU A 414 6.92 -24.60 0.88
N VAL A 415 7.66 -24.98 -0.18
CA VAL A 415 7.47 -24.48 -1.54
C VAL A 415 6.09 -24.81 -2.09
N ASN A 416 5.65 -26.06 -1.95
CA ASN A 416 4.34 -26.50 -2.41
C ASN A 416 3.20 -25.79 -1.67
N GLN A 417 3.29 -25.67 -0.35
CA GLN A 417 2.27 -24.99 0.45
C GLN A 417 2.19 -23.50 0.12
N PHE A 418 3.31 -22.77 0.03
CA PHE A 418 3.25 -21.34 -0.29
C PHE A 418 2.71 -21.11 -1.71
N ASN A 419 3.06 -21.96 -2.67
CA ASN A 419 2.53 -21.87 -4.04
C ASN A 419 1.02 -22.13 -4.08
N ASP A 420 0.52 -23.14 -3.37
CA ASP A 420 -0.93 -23.39 -3.29
C ASP A 420 -1.65 -22.19 -2.68
N ILE A 421 -1.14 -21.62 -1.58
CA ILE A 421 -1.71 -20.42 -0.95
C ILE A 421 -1.87 -19.27 -1.94
N LEU A 422 -0.91 -19.02 -2.83
CA LEU A 422 -0.99 -17.89 -3.78
C LEU A 422 -2.26 -17.93 -4.63
N PHE A 423 -2.62 -19.11 -5.13
CA PHE A 423 -3.72 -19.29 -6.09
C PHE A 423 -5.03 -19.75 -5.44
N LYS A 424 -5.01 -20.29 -4.22
CA LYS A 424 -6.21 -20.79 -3.53
C LYS A 424 -7.19 -19.66 -3.16
N ASP A 425 -8.46 -19.79 -3.51
CA ASP A 425 -9.52 -18.93 -2.96
C ASP A 425 -10.33 -19.71 -1.95
N CYS A 426 -10.36 -19.28 -0.69
CA CYS A 426 -11.10 -19.98 0.36
C CYS A 426 -12.61 -19.66 0.36
N PHE A 427 -13.05 -18.60 -0.33
CA PHE A 427 -14.47 -18.21 -0.38
C PHE A 427 -15.29 -18.99 -1.42
N HIS A 428 -14.63 -19.84 -2.21
CA HIS A 428 -15.28 -20.77 -3.14
C HIS A 428 -15.22 -22.23 -2.68
N LEU A 429 -14.63 -22.51 -1.50
CA LEU A 429 -14.38 -23.88 -1.03
C LEU A 429 -15.52 -24.47 -0.19
N SER A 430 -16.55 -23.69 0.15
CA SER A 430 -17.76 -24.19 0.83
C SER A 430 -18.93 -24.34 -0.15
N LYS A 431 -18.86 -25.38 -0.97
CA LYS A 431 -20.03 -26.09 -1.51
C LYS A 431 -19.68 -27.58 -1.53
N ASN A 432 -19.86 -28.22 -0.37
CA ASN A 432 -20.24 -29.62 -0.22
C ASN A 432 -20.76 -29.80 1.20
#